data_AF-A0A9D2FMZ1-F1
#
_entry.id   AF-A0A9D2FMZ1-F1
#
_cell.length_a   1.000
_cell.length_b   1.000
_cell.length_c   1.000
_cell.angle_alpha   90.00
_cell.angle_beta   90.00
_cell.angle_gamma   90.00
#
_symmetry.space_group_name_H-M   'P 1'
#
loop_
_entity.id
_entity.type
_entity.pdbx_description
1 polymer ?
#
loop_
_entity_poly.entity_id
_entity_poly.type
_entity_poly.pdbx_seq_one_letter_code
_entity_poly.pdbx_strand_id
1 'polypeptide(L)'
;MNKTNIEKLIMLVRANKKALPYVNIDSNGNYAGWVSDFHIVDKQTGKSVCLNLACPQDRFILFAIASCWSRSGAWENGAYFGAYLKSLHEDPFTYWMDKNKIAEEKEKSSKVAEQIEQNGGLKPRKKVAFRSDFYDSLEVLAKNWESIEKSLKNSERQNDYMIFIDCISSMKGLGAGKRTMKIKIPLILRELRIQNIYENIPGKWCCVPDSRVIKAAKSDIFAIDLPNYCTTIPAVLKASERIYNLFTDLYDLPLFAFKDIEDLF
;
A
#
# COMPACT_ATOMS: atom_id res chain seq x y z
N MET A 1 17.48 -14.92 16.16
CA MET A 1 16.08 -14.45 16.20
C MET A 1 15.62 -14.33 17.64
N ASN A 2 15.36 -13.11 18.11
CA ASN A 2 15.02 -12.82 19.50
C ASN A 2 13.49 -12.72 19.66
N LYS A 3 12.84 -13.82 20.11
CA LYS A 3 11.38 -13.89 20.26
C LYS A 3 10.82 -12.80 21.20
N THR A 4 11.52 -12.52 22.29
CA THR A 4 11.15 -11.48 23.26
C THR A 4 11.08 -10.09 22.61
N ASN A 5 12.01 -9.78 21.71
CA ASN A 5 12.02 -8.50 20.99
C ASN A 5 10.84 -8.39 20.00
N ILE A 6 10.45 -9.50 19.36
CA ILE A 6 9.28 -9.54 18.46
C ILE A 6 7.99 -9.26 19.24
N GLU A 7 7.79 -9.93 20.37
CA GLU A 7 6.63 -9.72 21.24
C GLU A 7 6.58 -8.29 21.78
N LYS A 8 7.73 -7.75 22.23
CA LYS A 8 7.85 -6.36 22.67
C LYS A 8 7.46 -5.37 21.58
N LEU A 9 7.93 -5.60 20.34
CA LEU A 9 7.59 -4.74 19.21
C LEU A 9 6.08 -4.74 18.92
N ILE A 10 5.46 -5.92 18.92
CA ILE A 10 4.00 -6.05 18.74
C ILE A 10 3.25 -5.27 19.81
N MET A 11 3.66 -5.41 21.08
CA MET A 11 3.03 -4.68 22.20
C MET A 11 3.16 -3.17 22.03
N LEU A 12 4.35 -2.67 21.70
CA LEU A 12 4.60 -1.24 21.53
C LEU A 12 3.80 -0.65 20.37
N VAL A 13 3.70 -1.35 19.24
CA VAL A 13 2.89 -0.92 18.09
C VAL A 13 1.42 -0.81 18.47
N ARG A 14 0.89 -1.81 19.19
CA ARG A 14 -0.51 -1.80 19.66
C ARG A 14 -0.77 -0.67 20.65
N ALA A 15 0.15 -0.45 21.59
CA ALA A 15 0.04 0.63 22.58
C ALA A 15 0.09 2.03 21.94
N ASN A 16 0.85 2.18 20.85
CA ASN A 16 1.07 3.46 20.18
C ASN A 16 0.30 3.63 18.87
N LYS A 17 -0.72 2.78 18.60
CA LYS A 17 -1.47 2.79 17.33
C LYS A 17 -2.02 4.17 16.92
N LYS A 18 -2.40 5.01 17.90
CA LYS A 18 -2.90 6.38 17.64
C LYS A 18 -1.86 7.32 17.02
N ALA A 19 -0.57 7.06 17.25
CA ALA A 19 0.54 7.81 16.65
C ALA A 19 1.00 7.21 15.31
N LEU A 20 0.45 6.08 14.91
CA LEU A 20 0.85 5.31 13.72
C LEU A 20 -0.33 5.27 12.73
N PRO A 21 -0.54 6.31 11.90
CA PRO A 21 -1.73 6.45 11.06
C PRO A 21 -1.87 5.40 9.95
N TYR A 22 -0.86 4.56 9.73
CA TYR A 22 -0.91 3.41 8.83
C TYR A 22 -1.25 2.09 9.54
N VAL A 23 -1.49 2.13 10.86
CA VAL A 23 -1.83 0.98 11.72
C VAL A 23 -3.27 1.14 12.23
N ASN A 24 -4.23 0.87 11.37
CA ASN A 24 -5.65 0.90 11.72
C ASN A 24 -6.04 -0.39 12.45
N ILE A 25 -6.29 -0.31 13.76
CA ILE A 25 -6.73 -1.45 14.57
C ILE A 25 -8.17 -1.23 15.01
N ASP A 26 -9.05 -2.17 14.66
CA ASP A 26 -10.48 -2.16 14.99
C ASP A 26 -10.75 -2.37 16.50
N SER A 27 -12.04 -2.39 16.87
CA SER A 27 -12.49 -2.62 18.25
C SER A 27 -12.17 -4.03 18.77
N ASN A 28 -11.98 -5.00 17.88
CA ASN A 28 -11.65 -6.39 18.22
C ASN A 28 -10.12 -6.60 18.35
N GLY A 29 -9.33 -5.56 18.08
CA GLY A 29 -7.87 -5.66 18.13
C GLY A 29 -7.25 -6.19 16.83
N ASN A 30 -8.01 -6.32 15.75
CA ASN A 30 -7.54 -6.76 14.45
C ASN A 30 -7.10 -5.58 13.59
N TYR A 31 -6.13 -5.82 12.70
CA TYR A 31 -5.76 -4.82 11.70
C TYR A 31 -6.85 -4.72 10.63
N ALA A 32 -7.36 -3.52 10.40
CA ALA A 32 -8.50 -3.22 9.53
C ALA A 32 -8.09 -2.79 8.11
N GLY A 33 -6.78 -2.75 7.83
CA GLY A 33 -6.24 -2.23 6.57
C GLY A 33 -5.95 -0.74 6.66
N TRP A 34 -4.82 -0.30 6.15
CA TRP A 34 -4.41 1.12 6.20
C TRP A 34 -5.25 1.98 5.25
N VAL A 35 -5.87 1.38 4.22
CA VAL A 35 -6.78 2.12 3.32
C VAL A 35 -8.19 2.27 3.89
N SER A 36 -8.51 1.61 5.02
CA SER A 36 -9.79 1.78 5.70
C SER A 36 -9.94 3.18 6.32
N ASP A 37 -8.82 3.86 6.54
CA ASP A 37 -8.74 5.24 7.05
C ASP A 37 -7.34 5.78 6.75
N PHE A 38 -7.23 6.76 5.85
CA PHE A 38 -5.95 7.42 5.56
C PHE A 38 -5.54 8.41 6.65
N HIS A 39 -6.43 8.70 7.61
CA HIS A 39 -6.32 9.79 8.58
C HIS A 39 -6.20 11.16 7.90
N ILE A 40 -6.68 11.31 6.67
CA ILE A 40 -6.75 12.57 5.96
C ILE A 40 -8.21 13.03 6.00
N VAL A 41 -8.48 14.18 6.63
CA VAL A 41 -9.83 14.72 6.78
C VAL A 41 -10.14 15.63 5.61
N ASP A 42 -11.10 15.22 4.79
CA ASP A 42 -11.65 16.07 3.74
C ASP A 42 -12.34 17.29 4.37
N LYS A 43 -11.89 18.49 3.99
CA LYS A 43 -12.42 19.75 4.52
C LYS A 43 -13.87 20.01 4.15
N GLN A 44 -14.34 19.49 3.03
CA GLN A 44 -15.71 19.74 2.57
C GLN A 44 -16.70 18.90 3.38
N THR A 45 -16.37 17.63 3.61
CA THR A 45 -17.26 16.69 4.30
C THR A 45 -16.98 16.55 5.80
N GLY A 46 -15.81 16.97 6.25
CA GLY A 46 -15.32 16.77 7.62
C GLY A 46 -15.02 15.30 7.96
N LYS A 47 -15.08 14.39 6.99
CA LYS A 47 -14.90 12.96 7.18
C LYS A 47 -13.49 12.54 6.80
N SER A 48 -12.99 11.50 7.47
CA SER A 48 -11.74 10.89 7.03
C SER A 48 -11.92 10.18 5.69
N VAL A 49 -10.91 10.31 4.83
CA VAL A 49 -10.91 9.66 3.52
C VAL A 49 -10.50 8.20 3.68
N CYS A 50 -11.32 7.32 3.11
CA CYS A 50 -11.13 5.87 3.14
C CYS A 50 -11.48 5.23 1.78
N LEU A 51 -11.00 4.01 1.58
CA LEU A 51 -11.38 3.15 0.46
C LEU A 51 -12.29 2.02 0.93
N ASN A 52 -13.44 1.89 0.27
CA ASN A 52 -14.33 0.74 0.33
C ASN A 52 -14.04 -0.16 -0.87
N LEU A 53 -13.26 -1.22 -0.67
CA LEU A 53 -12.79 -2.07 -1.78
C LEU A 53 -13.90 -2.95 -2.40
N ALA A 54 -15.12 -2.96 -1.84
CA ALA A 54 -16.28 -3.50 -2.55
C ALA A 54 -16.60 -2.68 -3.81
N CYS A 55 -16.27 -1.38 -3.79
CA CYS A 55 -16.38 -0.48 -4.93
C CYS A 55 -15.21 -0.69 -5.93
N PRO A 56 -15.48 -0.99 -7.21
CA PRO A 56 -14.43 -1.18 -8.23
C PRO A 56 -13.49 0.03 -8.40
N GLN A 57 -14.01 1.23 -8.25
CA GLN A 57 -13.24 2.47 -8.36
C GLN A 57 -12.21 2.59 -7.22
N ASP A 58 -12.60 2.20 -6.00
CA ASP A 58 -11.69 2.21 -4.85
C ASP A 58 -10.63 1.11 -4.97
N ARG A 59 -10.96 -0.03 -5.60
CA ARG A 59 -9.94 -1.01 -5.98
C ARG A 59 -8.95 -0.42 -6.97
N PHE A 60 -9.40 0.32 -7.98
CA PHE A 60 -8.48 1.00 -8.90
C PHE A 60 -7.53 1.95 -8.15
N ILE A 61 -8.07 2.73 -7.20
CA ILE A 61 -7.27 3.64 -6.36
C ILE A 61 -6.24 2.86 -5.52
N LEU A 62 -6.58 1.69 -4.94
CA LEU A 62 -5.63 0.85 -4.22
C LEU A 62 -4.40 0.50 -5.09
N PHE A 63 -4.63 0.13 -6.36
CA PHE A 63 -3.55 -0.20 -7.29
C PHE A 63 -2.72 1.04 -7.66
N ALA A 64 -3.38 2.18 -7.85
CA ALA A 64 -2.70 3.46 -8.07
C ALA A 64 -1.76 3.81 -6.89
N ILE A 65 -2.24 3.66 -5.66
CA ILE A 65 -1.45 3.92 -4.45
C ILE A 65 -0.26 2.96 -4.36
N ALA A 66 -0.46 1.66 -4.60
CA ALA A 66 0.60 0.66 -4.59
C ALA A 66 1.69 0.96 -5.63
N SER A 67 1.29 1.43 -6.82
CA SER A 67 2.21 1.89 -7.86
C SER A 67 2.96 3.16 -7.42
N CYS A 68 2.28 4.15 -6.87
CA CYS A 68 2.89 5.40 -6.39
C CYS A 68 3.91 5.12 -5.28
N TRP A 69 3.57 4.26 -4.31
CA TRP A 69 4.47 3.88 -3.23
C TRP A 69 5.60 2.93 -3.67
N SER A 70 5.52 2.32 -4.86
CA SER A 70 6.65 1.60 -5.44
C SER A 70 7.76 2.52 -5.94
N ARG A 71 7.53 3.83 -5.94
CA ARG A 71 8.53 4.86 -6.27
C ARG A 71 9.19 5.40 -5.02
N SER A 72 10.28 6.15 -5.20
CA SER A 72 10.98 6.78 -4.09
C SER A 72 10.07 7.80 -3.39
N GLY A 73 9.86 7.63 -2.09
CA GLY A 73 9.04 8.54 -1.32
C GLY A 73 8.62 7.99 0.03
N ALA A 74 8.04 8.87 0.83
CA ALA A 74 7.36 8.50 2.06
C ALA A 74 5.96 7.93 1.71
N TRP A 75 5.45 6.98 2.49
CA TRP A 75 4.17 6.33 2.21
C TRP A 75 2.99 7.32 2.20
N GLU A 76 3.12 8.45 2.90
CA GLU A 76 2.12 9.52 2.97
C GLU A 76 1.84 10.13 1.61
N ASN A 77 2.82 10.19 0.68
CA ASN A 77 2.53 10.62 -0.69
C ASN A 77 1.52 9.70 -1.37
N GLY A 78 1.59 8.40 -1.11
CA GLY A 78 0.60 7.44 -1.58
C GLY A 78 -0.78 7.67 -0.95
N ALA A 79 -0.83 7.94 0.36
CA ALA A 79 -2.08 8.24 1.07
C ALA A 79 -2.74 9.52 0.53
N TYR A 80 -1.98 10.61 0.42
CA TYR A 80 -2.45 11.88 -0.12
C TYR A 80 -2.88 11.77 -1.59
N PHE A 81 -2.15 11.00 -2.40
CA PHE A 81 -2.54 10.76 -3.79
C PHE A 81 -3.83 9.94 -3.86
N GLY A 82 -3.97 8.91 -3.01
CA GLY A 82 -5.21 8.15 -2.86
C GLY A 82 -6.39 9.03 -2.44
N ALA A 83 -6.18 9.93 -1.49
CA ALA A 83 -7.20 10.88 -1.04
C ALA A 83 -7.60 11.85 -2.14
N TYR A 84 -6.63 12.35 -2.92
CA TYR A 84 -6.90 13.14 -4.10
C TYR A 84 -7.77 12.39 -5.11
N LEU A 85 -7.38 11.18 -5.51
CA LEU A 85 -8.15 10.37 -6.45
C LEU A 85 -9.55 10.07 -5.94
N LYS A 86 -9.71 9.84 -4.63
CA LYS A 86 -11.01 9.63 -3.99
C LYS A 86 -11.89 10.88 -4.01
N SER A 87 -11.31 12.07 -3.81
CA SER A 87 -12.03 13.35 -3.82
C SER A 87 -12.50 13.79 -5.21
N LEU A 88 -11.93 13.20 -6.28
CA LEU A 88 -12.46 13.40 -7.63
C LEU A 88 -13.85 12.75 -7.81
N HIS A 89 -14.30 11.93 -6.85
CA HIS A 89 -15.64 11.33 -6.65
C HIS A 89 -16.27 10.57 -7.85
N GLU A 90 -15.73 10.69 -9.06
CA GLU A 90 -16.48 10.40 -10.29
C GLU A 90 -15.64 9.81 -11.42
N ASP A 91 -14.31 9.72 -11.30
CA ASP A 91 -13.48 9.26 -12.41
C ASP A 91 -13.32 7.72 -12.40
N PRO A 92 -14.09 6.98 -13.22
CA PRO A 92 -13.81 5.56 -13.46
C PRO A 92 -12.40 5.38 -14.02
N PHE A 93 -11.90 4.15 -14.01
CA PHE A 93 -10.64 3.83 -14.68
C PHE A 93 -10.61 4.31 -16.16
N THR A 94 -11.77 4.46 -16.81
CA THR A 94 -11.88 5.00 -18.17
C THR A 94 -11.50 6.48 -18.30
N TYR A 95 -11.62 7.30 -17.25
CA TYR A 95 -11.11 8.68 -17.24
C TYR A 95 -9.59 8.70 -17.50
N TRP A 96 -8.89 7.77 -16.85
CA TRP A 96 -7.44 7.60 -16.96
C TRP A 96 -7.01 6.90 -18.24
N MET A 97 -7.92 6.58 -19.17
CA MET A 97 -7.58 6.15 -20.52
C MET A 97 -7.37 7.33 -21.48
N ASP A 98 -7.88 8.52 -21.14
CA ASP A 98 -7.75 9.72 -21.96
C ASP A 98 -6.41 10.43 -21.69
N LYS A 99 -5.57 10.51 -22.73
CA LYS A 99 -4.26 11.15 -22.67
C LYS A 99 -4.34 12.66 -22.41
N ASN A 100 -5.39 13.32 -22.88
CA ASN A 100 -5.58 14.76 -22.67
C ASN A 100 -5.88 15.02 -21.19
N LYS A 101 -6.75 14.20 -20.58
CA LYS A 101 -7.00 14.24 -19.14
C LYS A 101 -5.74 14.00 -18.32
N ILE A 102 -4.95 12.99 -18.68
CA ILE A 102 -3.66 12.74 -18.03
C ILE A 102 -2.71 13.95 -18.15
N ALA A 103 -2.67 14.62 -19.30
CA ALA A 103 -1.83 15.81 -19.48
C ALA A 103 -2.31 16.97 -18.60
N GLU A 104 -3.62 17.27 -18.58
CA GLU A 104 -4.23 18.28 -17.71
C GLU A 104 -3.90 18.02 -16.23
N GLU A 105 -4.02 16.77 -15.79
CA GLU A 105 -3.72 16.32 -14.42
C GLU A 105 -2.24 16.53 -14.05
N LYS A 106 -1.33 16.25 -14.98
CA LYS A 106 0.10 16.49 -14.78
C LYS A 106 0.43 17.97 -14.63
N GLU A 107 -0.19 18.83 -15.43
CA GLU A 107 0.05 20.28 -15.39
C GLU A 107 -0.38 20.89 -14.05
N LYS A 108 -1.51 20.45 -13.48
CA LYS A 108 -1.99 20.93 -12.18
C LYS A 108 -1.42 20.18 -10.97
N SER A 109 -0.61 19.14 -11.16
CA SER A 109 -0.16 18.20 -10.12
C SER A 109 0.41 18.86 -8.86
N SER A 110 1.24 19.91 -9.01
CA SER A 110 1.83 20.61 -7.87
C SER A 110 0.79 21.39 -7.07
N LYS A 111 -0.13 22.07 -7.76
CA LYS A 111 -1.23 22.81 -7.13
C LYS A 111 -2.17 21.87 -6.39
N VAL A 112 -2.48 20.72 -6.99
CA VAL A 112 -3.32 19.69 -6.39
C VAL A 112 -2.67 19.10 -5.14
N ALA A 113 -1.38 18.78 -5.19
CA ALA A 113 -0.64 18.28 -4.03
C ALA A 113 -0.69 19.26 -2.86
N GLU A 114 -0.52 20.56 -3.13
CA GLU A 114 -0.62 21.60 -2.11
C GLU A 114 -2.04 21.75 -1.56
N GLN A 115 -3.06 21.67 -2.42
CA GLN A 115 -4.47 21.74 -2.00
C GLN A 115 -4.87 20.57 -1.12
N ILE A 116 -4.50 19.34 -1.49
CA ILE A 116 -4.85 18.16 -0.69
C ILE A 116 -4.02 18.08 0.60
N GLU A 117 -2.78 18.57 0.62
CA GLU A 117 -1.97 18.68 1.84
C GLU A 117 -2.58 19.65 2.86
N GLN A 118 -3.41 20.60 2.41
CA GLN A 118 -4.15 21.46 3.33
C GLN A 118 -5.24 20.70 4.10
N ASN A 119 -5.66 19.50 3.66
CA ASN A 119 -6.57 18.65 4.42
C ASN A 119 -5.97 18.28 5.78
N GLY A 120 -6.83 18.13 6.79
CA GLY A 120 -6.38 17.89 8.16
C GLY A 120 -6.02 16.43 8.44
N GLY A 121 -5.54 16.16 9.66
CA GLY A 121 -5.35 14.79 10.17
C GLY A 121 -3.91 14.28 10.01
N LEU A 122 -3.55 13.76 8.83
CA LEU A 122 -2.28 13.10 8.59
C LEU A 122 -1.16 14.14 8.42
N LYS A 123 -0.16 14.13 9.29
CA LYS A 123 1.01 15.00 9.14
C LYS A 123 2.08 14.31 8.28
N PRO A 124 2.38 14.82 7.07
CA PRO A 124 3.37 14.18 6.22
C PRO A 124 4.78 14.45 6.74
N ARG A 125 5.67 13.44 6.67
CA ARG A 125 7.08 13.57 7.07
C ARG A 125 7.92 14.43 6.12
N LYS A 126 7.43 14.65 4.91
CA LYS A 126 8.06 15.45 3.84
C LYS A 126 6.95 16.15 3.06
N LYS A 127 7.25 17.27 2.40
CA LYS A 127 6.30 17.97 1.52
C LYS A 127 5.62 16.98 0.57
N VAL A 128 4.29 17.07 0.47
CA VAL A 128 3.51 16.23 -0.44
C VAL A 128 3.79 16.66 -1.87
N ALA A 129 4.07 15.69 -2.74
CA ALA A 129 4.37 15.97 -4.14
C ALA A 129 3.89 14.83 -5.04
N PHE A 130 3.04 15.17 -6.00
CA PHE A 130 2.55 14.22 -7.01
C PHE A 130 3.39 14.33 -8.25
N ARG A 131 4.21 13.31 -8.48
CA ARG A 131 5.12 13.27 -9.63
C ARG A 131 4.32 13.00 -10.90
N SER A 132 4.79 13.55 -12.02
CA SER A 132 4.17 13.32 -13.34
C SER A 132 4.08 11.82 -13.69
N ASP A 133 5.07 11.03 -13.27
CA ASP A 133 5.11 9.58 -13.51
C ASP A 133 4.08 8.78 -12.68
N PHE A 134 3.40 9.40 -11.70
CA PHE A 134 2.25 8.76 -11.03
C PHE A 134 1.07 8.66 -11.99
N TYR A 135 0.80 9.72 -12.74
CA TYR A 135 -0.28 9.78 -13.73
C TYR A 135 -0.01 8.86 -14.93
N ASP A 136 1.26 8.70 -15.32
CA ASP A 136 1.64 7.69 -16.32
C ASP A 136 1.26 6.26 -15.88
N SER A 137 1.39 5.96 -14.59
CA SER A 137 0.92 4.66 -14.08
C SER A 137 -0.58 4.52 -14.10
N LEU A 138 -1.34 5.59 -13.88
CA LEU A 138 -2.80 5.53 -13.98
C LEU A 138 -3.22 5.13 -15.39
N GLU A 139 -2.55 5.65 -16.42
CA GLU A 139 -2.76 5.24 -17.81
C GLU A 139 -2.50 3.74 -18.02
N VAL A 140 -1.39 3.23 -17.49
CA VAL A 140 -1.04 1.81 -17.60
C VAL A 140 -2.06 0.94 -16.87
N LEU A 141 -2.44 1.30 -15.64
CA LEU A 141 -3.44 0.57 -14.86
C LEU A 141 -4.79 0.57 -15.57
N ALA A 142 -5.24 1.73 -16.06
CA ALA A 142 -6.52 1.89 -16.73
C ALA A 142 -6.65 1.03 -17.98
N LYS A 143 -5.63 1.05 -18.84
CA LYS A 143 -5.59 0.23 -20.06
C LYS A 143 -5.58 -1.27 -19.80
N ASN A 144 -5.13 -1.70 -18.63
CA ASN A 144 -5.04 -3.11 -18.26
C ASN A 144 -6.09 -3.51 -17.22
N TRP A 145 -7.01 -2.61 -16.84
CA TRP A 145 -7.86 -2.80 -15.66
C TRP A 145 -8.75 -4.04 -15.74
N GLU A 146 -9.36 -4.29 -16.90
CA GLU A 146 -10.20 -5.47 -17.11
C GLU A 146 -9.39 -6.78 -16.97
N SER A 147 -8.15 -6.79 -17.47
CA SER A 147 -7.24 -7.93 -17.34
C SER A 147 -6.84 -8.17 -15.88
N ILE A 148 -6.57 -7.09 -15.15
CA ILE A 148 -6.26 -7.12 -13.71
C ILE A 148 -7.43 -7.74 -12.94
N GLU A 149 -8.63 -7.19 -13.07
CA GLU A 149 -9.83 -7.70 -12.38
C GLU A 149 -10.13 -9.16 -12.77
N LYS A 150 -9.96 -9.53 -14.05
CA LYS A 150 -10.11 -10.91 -14.49
C LYS A 150 -9.08 -11.84 -13.85
N SER A 151 -7.83 -11.41 -13.70
CA SER A 151 -6.77 -12.21 -13.07
C SER A 151 -7.04 -12.45 -11.58
N LEU A 152 -7.57 -11.46 -10.85
CA LEU A 152 -7.99 -11.61 -9.46
C LEU A 152 -9.14 -12.62 -9.32
N LYS A 153 -10.21 -12.47 -10.12
CA LYS A 153 -11.34 -13.41 -10.14
C LYS A 153 -10.91 -14.84 -10.48
N ASN A 154 -9.99 -14.99 -11.44
CA ASN A 154 -9.44 -16.28 -11.81
C ASN A 154 -8.58 -16.89 -10.70
N SER A 155 -7.85 -16.05 -9.95
CA SER A 155 -7.02 -16.47 -8.82
C SER A 155 -7.89 -17.02 -7.69
N GLU A 156 -8.95 -16.28 -7.31
CA GLU A 156 -9.93 -16.71 -6.31
C GLU A 156 -10.57 -18.05 -6.69
N ARG A 157 -11.08 -18.16 -7.93
CA ARG A 157 -11.75 -19.38 -8.43
C ARG A 157 -10.83 -20.60 -8.42
N GLN A 158 -9.55 -20.42 -8.67
CA GLN A 158 -8.57 -21.52 -8.74
C GLN A 158 -7.80 -21.71 -7.43
N ASN A 159 -8.04 -20.86 -6.43
CA ASN A 159 -7.24 -20.79 -5.21
C ASN A 159 -5.73 -20.65 -5.49
N ASP A 160 -5.37 -19.88 -6.53
CA ASP A 160 -4.00 -19.65 -6.96
C ASP A 160 -3.76 -18.18 -7.32
N TYR A 161 -3.22 -17.41 -6.36
CA TYR A 161 -2.88 -16.01 -6.57
C TYR A 161 -1.59 -15.78 -7.33
N MET A 162 -0.83 -16.83 -7.70
CA MET A 162 0.27 -16.64 -8.65
C MET A 162 -0.25 -16.13 -10.00
N ILE A 163 -1.48 -16.48 -10.39
CA ILE A 163 -2.13 -15.96 -11.60
C ILE A 163 -2.18 -14.42 -11.58
N PHE A 164 -2.67 -13.83 -10.49
CA PHE A 164 -2.68 -12.38 -10.31
C PHE A 164 -1.27 -11.80 -10.17
N ILE A 165 -0.42 -12.43 -9.37
CA ILE A 165 0.94 -11.95 -9.11
C ILE A 165 1.77 -11.90 -10.41
N ASP A 166 1.68 -12.92 -11.26
CA ASP A 166 2.36 -12.97 -12.55
C ASP A 166 1.80 -11.93 -13.52
N CYS A 167 0.47 -11.77 -13.56
CA CYS A 167 -0.19 -10.73 -14.34
C CYS A 167 0.37 -9.35 -14.00
N ILE A 168 0.31 -8.95 -12.73
CA ILE A 168 0.69 -7.60 -12.31
C ILE A 168 2.22 -7.39 -12.27
N SER A 169 3.00 -8.41 -11.95
CA SER A 169 4.46 -8.30 -11.83
C SER A 169 5.17 -8.11 -13.18
N SER A 170 4.49 -8.46 -14.27
CA SER A 170 4.95 -8.27 -15.65
C SER A 170 4.68 -6.87 -16.21
N MET A 171 3.78 -6.09 -15.58
CA MET A 171 3.36 -4.77 -16.07
C MET A 171 4.42 -3.70 -15.82
N LYS A 172 5.04 -3.23 -16.90
CA LYS A 172 6.03 -2.14 -16.88
C LYS A 172 5.35 -0.79 -16.73
N GLY A 173 6.05 0.15 -16.11
CA GLY A 173 5.55 1.51 -15.88
C GLY A 173 4.70 1.64 -14.61
N LEU A 174 4.68 0.61 -13.75
CA LEU A 174 4.06 0.66 -12.41
C LEU A 174 5.08 0.91 -11.28
N GLY A 175 6.38 0.79 -11.57
CA GLY A 175 7.47 1.17 -10.66
C GLY A 175 8.20 2.42 -11.14
N ALA A 176 9.29 2.78 -10.46
CA ALA A 176 10.14 3.90 -10.89
C ALA A 176 10.67 3.68 -12.32
N GLY A 177 10.42 4.65 -13.21
CA GLY A 177 10.76 4.55 -14.63
C GLY A 177 9.97 3.45 -15.34
N LYS A 178 10.67 2.56 -16.07
CA LYS A 178 10.04 1.43 -16.77
C LYS A 178 9.95 0.14 -15.93
N ARG A 179 10.18 0.23 -14.61
CA ARG A 179 10.15 -0.93 -13.71
C ARG A 179 8.71 -1.36 -13.37
N THR A 180 8.57 -2.53 -12.76
CA THR A 180 7.30 -3.06 -12.26
C THR A 180 7.19 -2.90 -10.74
N MET A 181 6.00 -3.05 -10.16
CA MET A 181 5.72 -2.80 -8.74
C MET A 181 5.82 -4.04 -7.82
N LYS A 182 6.75 -4.97 -8.10
CA LYS A 182 6.83 -6.30 -7.45
C LYS A 182 6.72 -6.28 -5.92
N ILE A 183 7.43 -5.35 -5.28
CA ILE A 183 7.51 -5.25 -3.81
C ILE A 183 6.16 -4.82 -3.20
N LYS A 184 5.31 -4.09 -3.94
CA LYS A 184 4.01 -3.60 -3.45
C LYS A 184 2.83 -4.47 -3.88
N ILE A 185 3.05 -5.60 -4.56
CA ILE A 185 1.98 -6.58 -4.81
C ILE A 185 1.40 -7.13 -3.49
N PRO A 186 2.22 -7.51 -2.48
CA PRO A 186 1.70 -7.92 -1.18
C PRO A 186 0.77 -6.91 -0.51
N LEU A 187 1.00 -5.61 -0.73
CA LEU A 187 0.13 -4.55 -0.22
C LEU A 187 -1.30 -4.71 -0.77
N ILE A 188 -1.43 -4.90 -2.08
CA ILE A 188 -2.73 -5.05 -2.73
C ILE A 188 -3.44 -6.29 -2.19
N LEU A 189 -2.73 -7.43 -2.13
CA LEU A 189 -3.26 -8.67 -1.59
C LEU A 189 -3.74 -8.51 -0.14
N ARG A 190 -2.94 -7.84 0.70
CA ARG A 190 -3.26 -7.57 2.11
C ARG A 190 -4.57 -6.82 2.25
N GLU A 191 -4.72 -5.71 1.53
CA GLU A 191 -5.90 -4.85 1.69
C GLU A 191 -7.17 -5.52 1.14
N LEU A 192 -7.06 -6.26 0.03
CA LEU A 192 -8.18 -7.06 -0.50
C LEU A 192 -8.60 -8.18 0.45
N ARG A 193 -7.64 -8.86 1.10
CA ARG A 193 -7.88 -9.91 2.09
C ARG A 193 -8.60 -9.36 3.31
N ILE A 194 -8.07 -8.29 3.90
CA ILE A 194 -8.58 -7.74 5.18
C ILE A 194 -9.98 -7.15 5.02
N GLN A 195 -10.29 -6.55 3.88
CA GLN A 195 -11.64 -6.07 3.59
C GLN A 195 -12.58 -7.18 3.07
N ASN A 196 -12.17 -8.45 3.13
CA ASN A 196 -12.95 -9.62 2.70
C ASN A 196 -13.47 -9.51 1.25
N ILE A 197 -12.69 -8.91 0.35
CA ILE A 197 -13.03 -8.88 -1.08
C ILE A 197 -12.76 -10.24 -1.72
N TYR A 198 -11.71 -10.91 -1.24
CA TYR A 198 -11.25 -12.20 -1.68
C TYR A 198 -10.75 -12.99 -0.47
N GLU A 199 -11.52 -13.98 -0.03
CA GLU A 199 -11.33 -14.64 1.27
C GLU A 199 -10.13 -15.58 1.29
N ASN A 200 -9.76 -16.16 0.14
CA ASN A 200 -8.72 -17.18 0.05
C ASN A 200 -7.31 -16.64 -0.29
N ILE A 201 -7.11 -15.32 -0.33
CA ILE A 201 -5.77 -14.72 -0.48
C ILE A 201 -4.85 -15.21 0.64
N PRO A 202 -3.70 -15.86 0.39
CA PRO A 202 -2.83 -16.33 1.46
C PRO A 202 -2.23 -15.17 2.28
N GLY A 203 -2.48 -15.12 3.60
CA GLY A 203 -1.92 -14.10 4.49
C GLY A 203 -0.39 -14.02 4.44
N LYS A 204 0.27 -15.17 4.24
CA LYS A 204 1.73 -15.24 4.05
C LYS A 204 2.27 -14.53 2.81
N TRP A 205 1.41 -14.12 1.87
CA TRP A 205 1.78 -13.35 0.67
C TRP A 205 1.44 -11.85 0.79
N CYS A 206 1.01 -11.41 1.97
CA CYS A 206 0.48 -10.06 2.22
C CYS A 206 1.46 -9.14 2.99
N CYS A 207 2.68 -9.59 3.28
CA CYS A 207 3.69 -8.74 3.92
C CYS A 207 4.56 -8.03 2.88
N VAL A 208 4.79 -6.74 3.05
CA VAL A 208 5.54 -5.88 2.12
C VAL A 208 7.01 -5.78 2.58
N PRO A 209 7.97 -6.49 1.95
CA PRO A 209 9.38 -6.45 2.35
C PRO A 209 10.10 -5.25 1.73
N ASP A 210 9.64 -4.03 2.02
CA ASP A 210 10.29 -2.83 1.52
C ASP A 210 11.58 -2.49 2.29
N SER A 211 12.31 -1.47 1.84
CA SER A 211 13.62 -1.12 2.42
C SER A 211 13.55 -0.78 3.90
N ARG A 212 12.43 -0.21 4.38
CA ARG A 212 12.25 0.15 5.78
C ARG A 212 12.06 -1.12 6.62
N VAL A 213 11.20 -2.03 6.16
CA VAL A 213 10.95 -3.33 6.80
C VAL A 213 12.22 -4.19 6.81
N ILE A 214 12.92 -4.28 5.68
CA ILE A 214 14.17 -5.05 5.56
C ILE A 214 15.25 -4.51 6.48
N LYS A 215 15.40 -3.17 6.58
CA LYS A 215 16.38 -2.54 7.48
C LYS A 215 16.08 -2.86 8.94
N ALA A 216 14.82 -2.73 9.37
CA ALA A 216 14.42 -3.04 10.74
C ALA A 216 14.67 -4.54 11.04
N ALA A 217 14.17 -5.42 10.18
CA ALA A 217 14.29 -6.87 10.34
C ALA A 217 15.73 -7.36 10.52
N LYS A 218 16.67 -6.75 9.80
CA LYS A 218 18.10 -7.11 9.80
C LYS A 218 18.94 -6.39 10.85
N SER A 219 18.37 -5.45 11.60
CA SER A 219 19.09 -4.83 12.72
C SER A 219 19.53 -5.88 13.74
N ASP A 220 20.56 -5.56 14.51
CA ASP A 220 21.07 -6.42 15.59
C ASP A 220 20.01 -6.72 16.67
N ILE A 221 18.96 -5.89 16.74
CA ILE A 221 17.83 -6.06 17.66
C ILE A 221 16.99 -7.29 17.29
N PHE A 222 16.66 -7.46 16.00
CA PHE A 222 15.74 -8.52 15.57
C PHE A 222 16.46 -9.71 14.93
N ALA A 223 17.55 -9.44 14.19
CA ALA A 223 18.38 -10.42 13.49
C ALA A 223 17.52 -11.46 12.73
N ILE A 224 16.52 -10.98 11.98
CA ILE A 224 15.66 -11.81 11.14
C ILE A 224 16.38 -12.01 9.81
N ASP A 225 16.63 -13.28 9.48
CA ASP A 225 17.18 -13.64 8.18
C ASP A 225 16.12 -13.39 7.09
N LEU A 226 16.39 -12.41 6.22
CA LEU A 226 15.58 -12.09 5.04
C LEU A 226 16.49 -11.96 3.82
N PRO A 227 15.99 -12.19 2.59
CA PRO A 227 16.74 -11.91 1.38
C PRO A 227 17.36 -10.50 1.37
N ASN A 228 18.60 -10.35 0.89
CA ASN A 228 19.28 -9.05 0.80
C ASN A 228 18.56 -8.06 -0.12
N TYR A 229 17.97 -8.57 -1.20
CA TYR A 229 17.23 -7.78 -2.16
C TYR A 229 15.98 -8.54 -2.60
N CYS A 230 14.83 -7.88 -2.51
CA CYS A 230 13.55 -8.42 -2.97
C CYS A 230 13.25 -7.95 -4.40
N THR A 231 14.13 -8.29 -5.35
CA THR A 231 14.02 -7.87 -6.77
C THR A 231 13.20 -8.84 -7.63
N THR A 232 12.94 -10.05 -7.14
CA THR A 232 12.16 -11.10 -7.81
C THR A 232 10.93 -11.47 -6.98
N ILE A 233 9.89 -11.97 -7.64
CA ILE A 233 8.66 -12.43 -6.96
C ILE A 233 8.97 -13.55 -5.94
N PRO A 234 9.76 -14.59 -6.25
CA PRO A 234 10.13 -15.59 -5.25
C PRO A 234 10.82 -15.00 -4.01
N ALA A 235 11.70 -14.02 -4.18
CA ALA A 235 12.35 -13.36 -3.05
C ALA A 235 11.35 -12.53 -2.21
N VAL A 236 10.43 -11.80 -2.88
CA VAL A 236 9.36 -11.04 -2.22
C VAL A 236 8.47 -11.97 -1.40
N LEU A 237 7.98 -13.07 -2.00
CA LEU A 237 7.07 -14.01 -1.33
C LEU A 237 7.76 -14.76 -0.18
N LYS A 238 9.03 -15.17 -0.35
CA LYS A 238 9.82 -15.79 0.72
C LYS A 238 10.03 -14.84 1.91
N ALA A 239 10.32 -13.56 1.64
CA ALA A 239 10.43 -12.56 2.69
C ALA A 239 9.07 -12.32 3.38
N SER A 240 8.00 -12.23 2.58
CA SER A 240 6.64 -12.05 3.08
C SER A 240 6.21 -13.18 4.03
N GLU A 241 6.45 -14.44 3.66
CA GLU A 241 6.13 -15.60 4.49
C GLU A 241 6.90 -15.60 5.81
N ARG A 242 8.20 -15.26 5.78
CA ARG A 242 9.02 -15.15 6.98
C ARG A 242 8.52 -14.07 7.94
N ILE A 243 8.10 -12.91 7.42
CA ILE A 243 7.54 -11.82 8.21
C ILE A 243 6.19 -12.26 8.80
N TYR A 244 5.32 -12.85 7.99
CA TYR A 244 4.00 -13.31 8.42
C TYR A 244 4.08 -14.35 9.55
N ASN A 245 5.05 -15.26 9.51
CA ASN A 245 5.25 -16.25 10.58
C ASN A 245 5.63 -15.62 11.94
N LEU A 246 6.08 -14.36 11.95
CA LEU A 246 6.45 -13.64 13.18
C LEU A 246 5.37 -12.70 13.67
N PHE A 247 4.67 -12.05 12.74
CA PHE A 247 3.74 -10.95 13.06
C PHE A 247 2.28 -11.25 12.71
N THR A 248 2.00 -12.39 12.06
CA THR A 248 0.66 -12.86 11.70
C THR A 248 -0.13 -11.77 10.95
N ASP A 249 -1.36 -11.48 11.37
CA ASP A 249 -2.24 -10.48 10.75
C ASP A 249 -1.89 -9.01 11.09
N LEU A 250 -0.78 -8.76 11.81
CA LEU A 250 -0.14 -7.44 11.81
C LEU A 250 0.83 -7.25 10.63
N TYR A 251 1.12 -8.33 9.89
CA TYR A 251 1.94 -8.32 8.69
C TYR A 251 3.32 -7.66 8.93
N ASP A 252 3.83 -6.89 7.97
CA ASP A 252 5.08 -6.13 8.07
C ASP A 252 4.98 -4.85 8.91
N LEU A 253 3.78 -4.47 9.37
CA LEU A 253 3.56 -3.18 10.04
C LEU A 253 4.43 -2.99 11.28
N PRO A 254 4.68 -4.00 12.14
CA PRO A 254 5.54 -3.79 13.30
C PRO A 254 6.98 -3.43 12.92
N LEU A 255 7.55 -4.12 11.94
CA LEU A 255 8.89 -3.81 11.42
C LEU A 255 8.92 -2.47 10.69
N PHE A 256 7.87 -2.14 9.96
CA PHE A 256 7.73 -0.83 9.33
C PHE A 256 7.69 0.25 10.42
N ALA A 257 6.87 0.08 11.45
CA ALA A 257 6.68 1.03 12.54
C ALA A 257 7.91 1.23 13.42
N PHE A 258 8.80 0.24 13.52
CA PHE A 258 9.95 0.26 14.43
C PHE A 258 10.69 1.61 14.46
N LYS A 259 11.05 2.18 13.30
CA LYS A 259 11.74 3.48 13.24
C LYS A 259 10.92 4.67 13.80
N ASP A 260 9.59 4.61 13.77
CA ASP A 260 8.73 5.68 14.31
C ASP A 260 8.54 5.54 15.85
N ILE A 261 8.91 4.39 16.43
CA ILE A 261 8.76 4.09 17.88
C ILE A 261 10.07 3.59 18.50
N GLU A 262 11.20 3.81 17.83
CA GLU A 262 12.50 3.25 18.21
C GLU A 262 12.94 3.75 19.59
N ASP A 263 12.65 5.01 19.92
CA ASP A 263 12.94 5.62 21.23
C ASP A 263 12.13 5.02 22.40
N LEU A 264 11.06 4.27 22.09
CA LEU A 264 10.20 3.59 23.08
C LEU A 264 10.58 2.10 23.26
N PHE A 265 11.49 1.59 22.42
CA PHE A 265 11.91 0.20 22.43
C PHE A 265 13.06 -0.03 23.42
#